data_AF-A0A7W0M9W7-F1
#
_entry.id   AF-A0A7W0M9W7-F1
#
_cell.length_a   1.000
_cell.length_b   1.000
_cell.length_c   1.000
_cell.angle_alpha   90.00
_cell.angle_beta   90.00
_cell.angle_gamma   90.00
#
_symmetry.space_group_name_H-M   'P 1'
#
loop_
_entity.id
_entity.type
_entity.pdbx_description
1 polymer ?
#
loop_
_entity_poly.entity_id
_entity_poly.type
_entity_poly.pdbx_seq_one_letter_code
_entity_poly.pdbx_strand_id
1 'polypeptide(L)' 'MELGDRKAANILATGAAAIVTGNPGCILQIRSALERAGRPLPVLHTIELLDGSIRGEWPPALLRKSAASGL' A
#
# COMPACT_ATOMS: atom_id res chain seq x y z
N MET A 1 3.11 12.11 14.99
CA MET A 1 2.44 13.24 14.34
C MET A 1 0.98 12.82 14.20
N GLU A 2 0.11 13.28 15.10
CA GLU A 2 -1.18 12.64 15.43
C GLU A 2 -2.04 12.25 14.21
N LEU A 3 -2.15 13.13 13.21
CA LEU A 3 -2.99 12.89 12.03
C LEU A 3 -2.54 11.67 11.20
N GLY A 4 -1.23 11.54 10.96
CA GLY A 4 -0.68 10.44 10.16
C GLY A 4 -0.83 9.11 10.89
N ASP A 5 -0.60 9.11 12.20
CA ASP A 5 -0.69 7.90 13.03
C ASP A 5 -2.16 7.43 13.13
N ARG A 6 -3.11 8.36 13.29
CA ARG A 6 -4.56 8.08 13.23
C ARG A 6 -4.99 7.54 11.87
N LYS A 7 -4.46 8.10 10.76
CA LYS A 7 -4.74 7.61 9.41
C LYS A 7 -4.23 6.18 9.22
N ALA A 8 -3.00 5.89 9.66
CA ALA A 8 -2.43 4.55 9.58
C ALA A 8 -3.25 3.53 10.38
N ALA A 9 -3.65 3.85 11.62
CA ALA A 9 -4.49 2.99 12.42
C ALA A 9 -5.82 2.65 11.73
N ASN A 10 -6.50 3.67 11.16
CA ASN A 10 -7.75 3.47 10.43
C ASN A 10 -7.55 2.63 9.16
N ILE A 11 -6.47 2.87 8.39
CA ILE A 11 -6.14 2.06 7.21
C ILE A 11 -5.95 0.60 7.61
N LEU A 12 -5.14 0.34 8.64
CA LEU A 12 -4.85 -1.03 9.10
C LEU A 12 -6.11 -1.75 9.60
N ALA A 13 -7.01 -1.04 10.26
CA ALA A 13 -8.28 -1.58 10.74
C ALA A 13 -9.20 -2.04 9.60
N THR A 14 -9.04 -1.55 8.37
CA THR A 14 -9.83 -2.00 7.22
C THR A 14 -9.48 -3.40 6.73
N GLY A 15 -8.29 -3.91 7.06
CA GLY A 15 -7.78 -5.16 6.47
C GLY A 15 -7.42 -5.05 4.99
N ALA A 16 -7.35 -3.84 4.42
CA ALA A 16 -6.97 -3.64 3.02
C ALA A 16 -5.57 -4.19 2.71
N ALA A 17 -5.44 -4.81 1.54
CA ALA A 17 -4.16 -5.34 1.06
C ALA A 17 -3.23 -4.27 0.46
N ALA A 18 -3.78 -3.13 0.06
CA ALA A 18 -3.05 -2.01 -0.54
C ALA A 18 -3.84 -0.70 -0.41
N ILE A 19 -3.13 0.42 -0.56
CA ILE A 19 -3.68 1.77 -0.60
C ILE A 19 -3.42 2.35 -1.97
N VAL A 20 -4.42 3.01 -2.56
CA VAL A 20 -4.32 3.65 -3.87
C VAL A 20 -4.78 5.11 -3.75
N THR A 21 -3.98 6.04 -4.26
CA THR A 21 -4.28 7.48 -4.16
C THR A 21 -3.67 8.26 -5.32
N GLY A 22 -4.34 9.32 -5.78
CA GLY A 22 -3.86 10.18 -6.86
C GLY A 22 -2.93 11.31 -6.42
N ASN A 23 -2.57 11.38 -5.14
CA ASN A 23 -1.73 12.46 -4.61
C ASN A 23 -0.37 11.91 -4.14
N PRO A 24 0.73 12.21 -4.83
CA PRO A 24 2.08 11.78 -4.42
C PRO A 24 2.45 12.17 -2.99
N GLY A 25 1.97 13.33 -2.49
CA GLY A 25 2.17 13.73 -1.11
C GLY A 25 1.49 12.78 -0.11
N CYS A 26 0.29 12.29 -0.43
CA CYS A 26 -0.38 11.27 0.37
C CYS A 26 0.40 9.96 0.38
N ILE A 27 1.00 9.56 -0.76
CA ILE A 27 1.81 8.34 -0.84
C ILE A 27 2.96 8.41 0.17
N LEU A 28 3.74 9.50 0.14
CA LEU A 28 4.88 9.68 1.05
C LEU A 28 4.44 9.70 2.52
N GLN A 29 3.40 10.45 2.85
CA GLN A 29 2.92 10.58 4.23
C GLN A 29 2.33 9.28 4.78
N ILE A 30 1.53 8.57 3.97
CA ILE A 30 0.91 7.30 4.38
C ILE A 30 1.99 6.23 4.53
N ARG A 31 2.93 6.12 3.58
CA ARG A 31 4.03 5.15 3.65
C ARG A 31 4.85 5.37 4.92
N SER A 32 5.28 6.61 5.17
CA SER A 32 6.02 6.95 6.39
C SER A 32 5.24 6.63 7.68
N ALA A 33 3.92 6.87 7.70
CA ALA A 33 3.10 6.53 8.86
C ALA A 33 2.94 5.03 9.09
N LEU A 34 2.76 4.24 8.02
CA LEU A 34 2.68 2.78 8.09
C LEU A 34 4.02 2.14 8.50
N GLU A 35 5.14 2.69 8.02
CA GLU A 35 6.49 2.29 8.44
C GLU A 35 6.71 2.54 9.93
N ARG A 36 6.37 3.74 10.43
CA ARG A 36 6.44 4.04 11.88
C ARG A 36 5.55 3.13 12.72
N ALA A 37 4.40 2.71 12.18
CA ALA A 37 3.50 1.75 12.83
C ALA A 37 3.99 0.29 12.76
N GLY A 38 5.14 0.03 12.11
CA GLY A 38 5.70 -1.33 11.96
C GLY A 38 4.87 -2.24 11.06
N ARG A 39 3.97 -1.67 10.23
CA ARG A 39 3.00 -2.41 9.42
C ARG A 39 2.99 -1.87 7.98
N PRO A 40 4.09 -2.03 7.23
CA PRO A 40 4.15 -1.54 5.87
C PRO A 40 3.10 -2.23 4.99
N LEU A 41 2.39 -1.44 4.18
CA LEU A 41 1.49 -1.91 3.13
C LEU A 41 1.87 -1.26 1.80
N PRO A 42 1.55 -1.89 0.65
CA PRO A 42 1.66 -1.28 -0.65
C PRO A 42 0.85 0.03 -0.70
N VAL A 43 1.50 1.13 -1.08
CA VAL A 43 0.85 2.42 -1.35
C VAL A 43 1.22 2.84 -2.76
N LEU A 44 0.22 2.95 -3.63
CA LEU A 44 0.35 3.14 -5.06
C LEU A 44 -0.32 4.44 -5.50
N HIS A 45 0.19 5.01 -6.58
CA HIS A 45 -0.55 5.96 -7.38
C HIS A 45 -1.67 5.26 -8.16
N THR A 46 -2.81 5.93 -8.32
CA THR A 46 -3.94 5.38 -9.09
C THR A 46 -3.54 4.91 -10.50
N ILE A 47 -2.61 5.61 -11.14
CA ILE A 47 -2.15 5.25 -12.49
C ILE A 47 -1.38 3.94 -12.53
N GLU A 48 -0.66 3.56 -11.46
CA GLU A 48 0.10 2.30 -11.41
C GLU A 48 -0.87 1.10 -11.39
N LEU A 49 -1.99 1.24 -10.68
CA LEU A 49 -3.04 0.21 -10.68
C LEU A 49 -3.74 0.12 -12.04
N LEU A 50 -4.05 1.27 -12.65
CA LEU A 50 -4.71 1.31 -13.96
C LEU A 50 -3.82 0.73 -15.06
N ASP A 51 -2.54 1.12 -15.11
CA ASP A 51 -1.58 0.58 -16.08
C ASP A 51 -1.49 -0.94 -15.99
N GLY A 52 -1.34 -1.46 -14.76
CA GLY A 52 -1.26 -2.91 -14.56
C GLY A 52 -2.55 -3.65 -14.93
N SER A 53 -3.71 -3.05 -14.68
CA SER A 53 -4.99 -3.63 -15.10
C SER A 53 -5.16 -3.64 -16.63
N ILE A 54 -4.68 -2.60 -17.33
CA ILE A 54 -4.78 -2.49 -18.79
C ILE A 54 -3.83 -3.47 -19.47
N ARG A 55 -2.61 -3.61 -18.92
CA ARG A 55 -1.55 -4.44 -19.51
C ARG A 55 -1.57 -5.89 -19.03
N GLY A 56 -2.32 -6.20 -17.97
CA GLY A 56 -2.27 -7.50 -17.31
C GLY A 56 -0.98 -7.75 -16.51
N GLU A 57 -0.25 -6.68 -16.15
CA GLU A 57 1.04 -6.72 -15.47
C GLU A 57 0.95 -5.94 -14.14
N TRP A 58 0.83 -6.64 -13.00
CA TRP A 58 0.64 -5.94 -11.73
C TRP A 58 1.93 -5.31 -11.17
N PRO A 59 1.85 -4.11 -10.54
CA PRO A 59 2.99 -3.50 -9.88
C PRO A 59 3.67 -4.46 -8.89
N PRO A 60 5.01 -4.50 -8.81
CA PRO A 60 5.72 -5.41 -7.89
C PRO A 60 5.26 -5.31 -6.45
N ALA A 61 4.81 -4.13 -6.01
CA ALA A 61 4.28 -3.92 -4.67
C ALA A 61 2.97 -4.69 -4.39
N LEU A 62 2.19 -5.07 -5.41
CA LEU A 62 0.98 -5.90 -5.28
C LEU A 62 1.25 -7.40 -5.45
N LEU A 63 2.41 -7.77 -5.99
CA LEU A 63 2.78 -9.17 -6.14
C LEU A 63 3.11 -9.74 -4.75
N ARG A 64 2.25 -10.62 -4.25
CA ARG A 64 2.63 -11.43 -3.08
C ARG A 64 3.88 -12.22 -3.46
N LYS A 65 4.93 -12.13 -2.63
CA LYS A 65 5.89 -13.24 -2.58
C LYS A 65 5.06 -14.46 -2.21
N SER A 66 4.92 -15.43 -3.11
CA SER A 66 4.47 -16.76 -2.69
C SER A 66 5.31 -17.13 -1.49
N ALA A 67 4.65 -17.28 -0.33
CA ALA A 67 5.24 -18.05 0.74
C ALA A 67 5.65 -19.36 0.06
N ALA A 68 6.94 -19.65 0.07
CA ALA A 68 7.43 -20.95 -0.35
C ALA A 68 6.51 -21.98 0.31
N SER A 69 5.78 -22.72 -0.51
CA SER A 69 5.04 -23.89 -0.10
C SER A 69 6.08 -24.83 0.49
N GLY A 70 6.25 -24.76 1.81
CA GLY A 70 7.05 -25.72 2.54
C GLY A 70 6.33 -27.05 2.49
N LEU A 71 6.78 -27.91 1.58
CA LEU A 71 6.68 -29.37 1.58
C LEU A 71 8.00 -29.89 1.02
#